data_AF-A0ABD1BVC4-F1
#
_entry.id   AF-A0ABD1BVC4-F1
#
_cell.length_a   1.000
_cell.length_b   1.000
_cell.length_c   1.000
_cell.angle_alpha   90.00
_cell.angle_beta   90.00
_cell.angle_gamma   90.00
#
_symmetry.space_group_name_H-M   'P 1'
#
loop_
_entity.id
_entity.type
_entity.pdbx_description
1 polymer ?
#
loop_
_entity_poly.entity_id
_entity_poly.type
_entity_poly.pdbx_seq_one_letter_code
_entity_poly.pdbx_strand_id
1 'polypeptide(L)'
;MYTKYSSGVKASYWFPDGESSATGSVIPQSSAVKIDSTLFTHLYYAYADLDPQTHKVFISDAHNNEFSTFTNNVKKKNPHVETILSIGGRNADKSAFASMASNPTSRISFIWSSILIARYNRFDGLDLAWEYPKNDVEMSNFGKLLEEWRSAVEDEAERTENIPLLLTAAVYYSSDYNSVSYPIPEVEENLDWVNLIAYDFYGSSTIIGPPAALFDPTKPAGINVLNIYSC
;
A
#
# COMPACT_ATOMS: atom_id res chain seq x y z
N MET A 1 -7.03 -21.67 17.85
CA MET A 1 -5.78 -20.90 17.78
C MET A 1 -5.00 -21.37 16.55
N TYR A 2 -5.19 -20.69 15.41
CA TYR A 2 -4.35 -20.87 14.23
C TYR A 2 -3.46 -19.65 14.10
N THR A 3 -2.27 -19.68 14.67
CA THR A 3 -1.21 -18.72 14.32
C THR A 3 -0.64 -19.16 12.96
N LYS A 4 -1.17 -18.60 11.88
CA LYS A 4 -0.76 -18.91 10.50
C LYS A 4 -0.07 -17.71 9.84
N TYR A 5 0.74 -16.97 10.57
CA TYR A 5 1.65 -16.00 9.96
C TYR A 5 2.97 -16.69 9.65
N SER A 6 3.36 -16.68 8.37
CA SER A 6 4.64 -17.21 7.92
C SER A 6 5.79 -16.49 8.63
N SER A 7 6.94 -17.16 8.78
CA SER A 7 8.10 -16.72 9.57
C SER A 7 8.86 -15.49 9.02
N GLY A 8 8.21 -14.62 8.24
CA GLY A 8 8.75 -13.35 7.74
C GLY A 8 8.06 -12.88 6.45
N VAL A 9 8.01 -11.57 6.23
CA VAL A 9 7.51 -10.97 4.98
C VAL A 9 8.65 -10.88 3.96
N LYS A 10 8.53 -11.59 2.83
CA LYS A 10 9.34 -11.39 1.63
C LYS A 10 8.43 -10.89 0.53
N ALA A 11 8.55 -9.62 0.17
CA ALA A 11 7.60 -8.97 -0.70
C ALA A 11 8.23 -8.23 -1.87
N SER A 12 7.44 -8.03 -2.91
CA SER A 12 7.73 -7.12 -4.02
C SER A 12 6.43 -6.53 -4.53
N TYR A 13 6.52 -5.29 -5.00
CA TYR A 13 5.48 -4.67 -5.82
C TYR A 13 5.63 -5.13 -7.27
N TRP A 14 4.49 -5.29 -7.95
CA TRP A 14 4.42 -5.54 -9.38
C TRP A 14 3.50 -4.52 -10.05
N PHE A 15 4.03 -3.86 -11.08
CA PHE A 15 3.36 -2.86 -11.88
C PHE A 15 3.18 -3.43 -13.29
N PRO A 16 1.94 -3.56 -13.80
CA PRO A 16 1.72 -4.02 -15.17
C PRO A 16 2.52 -3.19 -16.18
N ASP A 17 2.51 -1.86 -16.04
CA ASP A 17 3.14 -0.91 -16.96
C ASP A 17 4.66 -0.72 -16.72
N GLY A 18 5.20 -1.31 -15.65
CA GLY A 18 6.52 -0.96 -15.12
C GLY A 18 6.50 0.29 -14.24
N GLU A 19 7.61 0.55 -13.53
CA GLU A 19 7.69 1.60 -12.50
C GLU A 19 7.84 3.02 -13.10
N SER A 20 8.34 3.15 -14.33
CA SER A 20 8.53 4.46 -14.98
C SER A 20 7.41 4.78 -15.96
N SER A 21 6.69 5.87 -15.69
CA SER A 21 5.75 6.52 -16.62
C SER A 21 6.42 7.14 -17.86
N ALA A 22 7.70 6.85 -18.12
CA ALA A 22 8.50 7.43 -19.21
C ALA A 22 7.89 7.24 -20.61
N THR A 23 6.94 6.32 -20.76
CA THR A 23 6.26 6.09 -22.03
C THR A 23 4.87 6.74 -22.12
N GLY A 24 4.31 7.26 -21.02
CA GLY A 24 2.90 7.65 -20.93
C GLY A 24 1.94 6.53 -21.34
N SER A 25 2.43 5.29 -21.39
CA SER A 25 1.70 4.15 -21.92
C SER A 25 0.96 3.49 -20.77
N VAL A 26 -0.37 3.48 -20.88
CA VAL A 26 -1.29 2.75 -20.00
C VAL A 26 -1.39 1.28 -20.45
N ILE A 27 -0.39 0.77 -21.16
CA ILE A 27 -0.38 -0.59 -21.71
C ILE A 27 0.56 -1.42 -20.85
N PRO A 28 0.09 -2.54 -20.28
CA PRO A 28 0.91 -3.48 -19.54
C PRO A 28 2.17 -3.89 -20.31
N GLN A 29 3.33 -3.58 -19.75
CA GLN A 29 4.65 -3.90 -20.28
C GLN A 29 5.20 -5.23 -19.75
N SER A 30 4.58 -5.76 -18.70
CA SER A 30 4.97 -7.03 -18.07
C SER A 30 3.75 -7.91 -17.78
N SER A 31 3.99 -9.17 -17.43
CA SER A 31 2.94 -10.14 -17.11
C SER A 31 3.26 -10.86 -15.83
N ALA A 32 2.27 -10.97 -14.94
CA ALA A 32 2.38 -11.68 -13.68
C ALA A 32 2.78 -13.15 -13.84
N VAL A 33 2.52 -13.78 -14.99
CA VAL A 33 2.96 -15.15 -15.31
C VAL A 33 4.48 -15.31 -15.26
N LYS A 34 5.22 -14.23 -15.53
CA LYS A 34 6.70 -14.22 -15.50
C LYS A 34 7.27 -14.12 -14.08
N ILE A 35 6.48 -13.72 -13.08
CA ILE A 35 6.92 -13.63 -11.68
C ILE A 35 7.25 -15.02 -11.16
N ASP A 36 8.44 -15.20 -10.57
CA ASP A 36 8.75 -16.38 -9.77
C ASP A 36 8.24 -16.18 -8.34
N SER A 37 6.97 -16.53 -8.11
CA SER A 37 6.32 -16.34 -6.82
C SER A 37 6.84 -17.25 -5.71
N THR A 38 7.72 -18.22 -6.02
CA THR A 38 8.35 -19.08 -4.99
C THR A 38 9.37 -18.33 -4.14
N LEU A 39 9.82 -17.15 -4.61
CA LEU A 39 10.75 -16.28 -3.90
C LEU A 39 10.07 -15.38 -2.85
N PHE A 40 8.74 -15.29 -2.88
CA PHE A 40 7.97 -14.31 -2.12
C PHE A 40 6.96 -15.00 -1.20
N THR A 41 6.68 -14.34 -0.08
CA THR A 41 5.53 -14.66 0.77
C THR A 41 4.35 -13.76 0.45
N HIS A 42 4.60 -12.51 0.06
CA HIS A 42 3.59 -11.52 -0.29
C HIS A 42 3.91 -10.87 -1.65
N LEU A 43 2.91 -10.60 -2.46
CA LEU A 43 3.07 -9.85 -3.71
C LEU A 43 2.01 -8.75 -3.81
N TYR A 44 2.45 -7.53 -4.06
CA TYR A 44 1.58 -6.38 -4.23
C TYR A 44 1.27 -6.15 -5.71
N TYR A 45 -0.02 -6.04 -6.05
CA TYR A 45 -0.45 -5.50 -7.34
C TYR A 45 -0.57 -3.99 -7.22
N ALA A 46 0.15 -3.25 -8.05
CA ALA A 46 0.15 -1.81 -8.08
C ALA A 46 -0.30 -1.28 -9.46
N TYR A 47 -1.34 -0.46 -9.58
CA TYR A 47 -2.23 0.05 -8.52
C TYR A 47 -3.70 -0.06 -8.92
N ALA A 48 -4.57 -0.05 -7.91
CA ALA A 48 -5.92 0.46 -8.04
C ALA A 48 -5.93 1.98 -7.83
N ASP A 49 -6.92 2.64 -8.44
CA ASP A 49 -7.08 4.08 -8.42
C ASP A 49 -8.26 4.51 -7.53
N LEU A 50 -8.27 5.79 -7.16
CA LEU A 50 -9.35 6.43 -6.40
C LEU A 50 -10.13 7.38 -7.32
N ASP A 51 -11.43 7.17 -7.45
CA ASP A 51 -12.30 8.11 -8.16
C ASP A 51 -12.54 9.35 -7.27
N PRO A 52 -12.14 10.56 -7.69
CA PRO A 52 -12.27 11.78 -6.89
C PRO A 52 -13.72 12.22 -6.66
N GLN A 53 -14.67 11.75 -7.48
CA GLN A 53 -16.09 12.14 -7.38
C GLN A 53 -16.86 11.17 -6.49
N THR A 54 -16.62 9.87 -6.65
CA THR A 54 -17.37 8.83 -5.93
C THR A 54 -16.67 8.35 -4.67
N HIS A 55 -15.38 8.66 -4.51
CA HIS A 55 -14.48 8.17 -3.47
C HIS A 55 -14.38 6.64 -3.45
N LYS A 56 -14.67 5.98 -4.57
CA LYS A 56 -14.57 4.53 -4.70
C LYS A 56 -13.24 4.14 -5.32
N VAL A 57 -12.73 3.00 -4.86
CA VAL A 57 -11.60 2.31 -5.48
C VAL A 57 -12.06 1.68 -6.79
N PHE A 58 -11.28 1.86 -7.85
CA PHE A 58 -11.53 1.26 -9.15
C PHE A 58 -10.24 0.79 -9.81
N ILE A 59 -10.37 -0.03 -10.85
CA ILE A 59 -9.28 -0.45 -11.71
C ILE A 59 -9.58 0.10 -13.10
N SER A 60 -8.58 0.73 -13.71
CA SER A 60 -8.72 1.23 -15.07
C SER A 60 -9.02 0.10 -16.05
N ASP A 61 -9.82 0.36 -17.09
CA ASP A 61 -10.15 -0.65 -18.11
C ASP A 61 -8.88 -1.23 -18.76
N ALA A 62 -7.84 -0.41 -18.88
CA ALA A 62 -6.56 -0.79 -19.47
C ALA A 62 -5.79 -1.83 -18.63
N HIS A 63 -6.06 -1.93 -17.33
CA HIS A 63 -5.41 -2.84 -16.40
C HIS A 63 -6.31 -4.02 -15.96
N ASN A 64 -7.57 -4.04 -16.39
CA ASN A 64 -8.56 -4.99 -15.87
C ASN A 64 -8.19 -6.47 -16.12
N ASN A 65 -7.57 -6.78 -17.26
CA ASN A 65 -7.15 -8.14 -17.59
C ASN A 65 -6.00 -8.62 -16.67
N GLU A 66 -4.99 -7.79 -16.49
CA GLU A 66 -3.82 -8.07 -15.67
C GLU A 66 -4.20 -8.16 -14.19
N PHE A 67 -5.05 -7.23 -13.74
CA PHE A 67 -5.60 -7.20 -12.40
C PHE A 67 -6.40 -8.47 -12.07
N SER A 68 -7.43 -8.78 -12.87
CA SER A 68 -8.34 -9.90 -12.59
C SER A 68 -7.66 -11.28 -12.67
N THR A 69 -6.54 -11.38 -13.39
CA THR A 69 -5.78 -12.64 -13.52
C THR A 69 -4.56 -12.72 -12.61
N PHE A 70 -4.17 -11.63 -11.92
CA PHE A 70 -2.94 -11.54 -11.14
C PHE A 70 -2.82 -12.66 -10.11
N THR A 71 -3.79 -12.76 -9.20
CA THR A 71 -3.77 -13.69 -8.06
C THR A 71 -3.67 -15.14 -8.54
N ASN A 72 -4.49 -15.52 -9.52
CA ASN A 72 -4.44 -16.85 -10.14
C ASN A 72 -3.08 -17.13 -10.81
N ASN A 73 -2.46 -16.14 -11.45
CA ASN A 73 -1.19 -16.33 -12.15
C ASN A 73 -0.02 -16.55 -11.20
N VAL A 74 0.06 -15.79 -10.10
CA VAL A 74 1.14 -15.95 -9.11
C VAL A 74 0.93 -17.19 -8.24
N LYS A 75 -0.32 -17.52 -7.89
CA LYS A 75 -0.63 -18.70 -7.06
C LYS A 75 -0.39 -20.04 -7.79
N LYS A 76 -0.31 -20.05 -9.13
CA LYS A 76 0.07 -21.26 -9.91
C LYS A 76 1.47 -21.80 -9.55
N LYS A 77 2.44 -20.91 -9.28
CA LYS A 77 3.81 -21.31 -8.92
C LYS A 77 4.02 -21.42 -7.41
N ASN A 78 3.29 -20.62 -6.62
CA ASN A 78 3.31 -20.66 -5.17
C ASN A 78 1.87 -20.53 -4.63
N PRO A 79 1.17 -21.65 -4.33
CA PRO A 79 -0.19 -21.61 -3.80
C PRO A 79 -0.34 -20.94 -2.43
N HIS A 80 0.77 -20.66 -1.74
CA HIS A 80 0.81 -20.05 -0.42
C HIS A 80 1.24 -18.58 -0.45
N VAL A 81 1.51 -17.99 -1.63
CA VAL A 81 1.78 -16.56 -1.72
C VAL A 81 0.50 -15.79 -1.42
N GLU A 82 0.58 -14.83 -0.52
CA GLU A 82 -0.50 -13.89 -0.24
C GLU A 82 -0.40 -12.71 -1.22
N THR A 83 -1.54 -12.23 -1.69
CA THR A 83 -1.63 -11.18 -2.71
C THR A 83 -2.32 -9.96 -2.15
N ILE A 84 -1.72 -8.78 -2.31
CA ILE A 84 -2.21 -7.53 -1.72
C ILE A 84 -2.48 -6.52 -2.85
N LEU A 85 -3.62 -5.85 -2.81
CA LEU A 85 -3.97 -4.79 -3.76
C LEU A 85 -3.55 -3.43 -3.21
N SER A 86 -2.62 -2.77 -3.89
CA SER A 86 -2.18 -1.42 -3.54
C SER A 86 -3.03 -0.36 -4.22
N ILE A 87 -3.47 0.65 -3.46
CA ILE A 87 -4.35 1.72 -3.91
C ILE A 87 -3.60 3.04 -3.83
N GLY A 88 -3.46 3.74 -4.96
CA GLY A 88 -2.77 5.03 -5.05
C GLY A 88 -1.37 4.95 -5.69
N GLY A 89 -0.33 5.25 -4.91
CA GLY A 89 1.05 5.37 -5.37
C GLY A 89 1.47 6.80 -5.69
N ARG A 90 2.77 6.99 -5.95
CA ARG A 90 3.42 8.30 -6.22
C ARG A 90 2.68 9.23 -7.19
N ASN A 91 2.06 8.68 -8.24
CA ASN A 91 1.41 9.43 -9.31
C ASN A 91 -0.09 9.70 -9.05
N ALA A 92 -0.65 9.23 -7.93
CA ALA A 92 -2.06 9.39 -7.63
C ALA A 92 -2.42 10.82 -7.21
N ASP A 93 -3.70 11.17 -7.36
CA ASP A 93 -4.22 12.47 -6.94
C ASP A 93 -4.33 12.57 -5.41
N LYS A 94 -3.31 13.17 -4.79
CA LYS A 94 -3.22 13.38 -3.34
C LYS A 94 -4.40 14.18 -2.79
N SER A 95 -4.99 15.07 -3.58
CA SER A 95 -6.15 15.86 -3.16
C SER A 95 -7.43 15.03 -3.10
N ALA A 96 -7.56 14.03 -3.98
CA ALA A 96 -8.65 13.05 -3.94
C ALA A 96 -8.57 12.19 -2.67
N PHE A 97 -7.38 11.74 -2.27
CA PHE A 97 -7.18 11.00 -1.01
C PHE A 97 -7.50 11.86 0.21
N ALA A 98 -7.01 13.10 0.25
CA ALA A 98 -7.34 14.04 1.32
C ALA A 98 -8.86 14.30 1.42
N SER A 99 -9.52 14.48 0.27
CA SER A 99 -10.99 14.62 0.21
C SER A 99 -11.70 13.37 0.73
N MET A 100 -11.29 12.19 0.29
CA MET A 100 -11.88 10.92 0.69
C MET A 100 -11.74 10.68 2.20
N ALA A 101 -10.56 10.93 2.77
CA ALA A 101 -10.31 10.73 4.20
C ALA A 101 -11.05 11.75 5.09
N SER A 102 -11.41 12.92 4.55
CA SER A 102 -11.95 14.04 5.34
C SER A 102 -13.37 13.85 5.89
N ASN A 103 -14.16 12.92 5.33
CA ASN A 103 -15.57 12.74 5.68
C ASN A 103 -15.92 11.26 5.91
N PRO A 104 -16.68 10.90 6.97
CA PRO A 104 -17.07 9.50 7.21
C PRO A 104 -17.77 8.84 6.03
N THR A 105 -18.65 9.56 5.32
CA THR A 105 -19.39 9.00 4.17
C THR A 105 -18.46 8.66 3.01
N SER A 106 -17.46 9.50 2.74
CA SER A 106 -16.48 9.22 1.68
C SER A 106 -15.50 8.11 2.08
N ARG A 107 -15.12 8.02 3.36
CA ARG A 107 -14.35 6.89 3.89
C ARG A 107 -15.11 5.56 3.75
N ILE A 108 -16.40 5.53 4.09
CA ILE A 108 -17.27 4.36 3.89
C ILE A 108 -17.29 3.94 2.41
N SER A 109 -17.40 4.88 1.47
CA SER A 109 -17.36 4.58 0.02
C SER A 109 -16.03 3.94 -0.38
N PHE A 110 -14.91 4.46 0.09
CA PHE A 110 -13.58 3.91 -0.14
C PHE A 110 -13.43 2.51 0.46
N ILE A 111 -13.72 2.38 1.74
CA ILE A 111 -13.60 1.14 2.52
C ILE A 111 -14.37 0.01 1.85
N TRP A 112 -15.67 0.18 1.60
CA TRP A 112 -16.46 -0.91 1.05
C TRP A 112 -16.13 -1.23 -0.40
N SER A 113 -15.81 -0.22 -1.23
CA SER A 113 -15.38 -0.50 -2.60
C SER A 113 -14.03 -1.23 -2.65
N SER A 114 -13.09 -0.91 -1.75
CA SER A 114 -11.79 -1.60 -1.62
C SER A 114 -11.95 -3.06 -1.20
N ILE A 115 -12.82 -3.35 -0.22
CA ILE A 115 -13.09 -4.71 0.25
C ILE A 115 -13.76 -5.52 -0.88
N LEU A 116 -14.77 -4.95 -1.53
CA LEU A 116 -15.50 -5.63 -2.61
C LEU A 116 -14.56 -5.99 -3.78
N ILE A 117 -13.71 -5.06 -4.22
CA ILE A 117 -12.81 -5.32 -5.35
C ILE A 117 -11.74 -6.34 -5.00
N ALA A 118 -11.19 -6.30 -3.77
CA ALA A 118 -10.23 -7.29 -3.29
C ALA A 118 -10.84 -8.69 -3.25
N ARG A 119 -12.01 -8.85 -2.61
CA ARG A 119 -12.70 -10.14 -2.50
C ARG A 119 -13.09 -10.70 -3.87
N TYR A 120 -13.65 -9.88 -4.76
CA TYR A 120 -14.05 -10.31 -6.11
C TYR A 120 -12.86 -10.87 -6.92
N ASN A 121 -11.67 -10.29 -6.72
CA ASN A 121 -10.45 -10.67 -7.43
C ASN A 121 -9.51 -11.58 -6.61
N ARG A 122 -10.00 -12.09 -5.47
CA ARG A 122 -9.32 -13.07 -4.62
C ARG A 122 -7.97 -12.58 -4.06
N PHE A 123 -7.88 -11.28 -3.77
CA PHE A 123 -6.79 -10.74 -2.99
C PHE A 123 -6.95 -11.11 -1.51
N ASP A 124 -5.81 -11.25 -0.86
CA ASP A 124 -5.69 -11.63 0.55
C ASP A 124 -5.47 -10.38 1.44
N GLY A 125 -5.23 -9.21 0.83
CA GLY A 125 -5.08 -7.95 1.55
C GLY A 125 -5.22 -6.71 0.69
N LEU A 126 -5.15 -5.56 1.36
CA LEU A 126 -5.17 -4.21 0.81
C LEU A 126 -3.97 -3.39 1.33
N ASP A 127 -3.49 -2.49 0.50
CA ASP A 127 -2.37 -1.60 0.80
C ASP A 127 -2.72 -0.16 0.44
N LEU A 128 -2.62 0.75 1.40
CA LEU A 128 -2.86 2.17 1.17
C LEU A 128 -1.54 2.87 0.82
N ALA A 129 -1.39 3.26 -0.44
CA ALA A 129 -0.21 3.98 -0.93
C ALA A 129 -0.52 5.48 -1.13
N TRP A 130 -1.02 6.15 -0.08
CA TRP A 130 -1.20 7.61 -0.09
C TRP A 130 0.15 8.29 0.22
N GLU A 131 0.82 8.78 -0.82
CA GLU A 131 2.14 9.42 -0.73
C GLU A 131 2.08 10.96 -0.89
N TYR A 132 1.97 11.78 0.14
CA TYR A 132 1.77 11.48 1.56
C TYR A 132 0.74 12.48 2.11
N PRO A 133 0.04 12.19 3.21
CA PRO A 133 -0.72 13.20 3.94
C PRO A 133 0.20 14.37 4.32
N LYS A 134 -0.19 15.61 4.00
CA LYS A 134 0.74 16.76 4.00
C LYS A 134 0.62 17.72 5.20
N ASN A 135 -0.34 17.50 6.08
CA ASN A 135 -0.61 18.36 7.25
C ASN A 135 -1.32 17.57 8.34
N ASP A 136 -1.41 18.14 9.54
CA ASP A 136 -2.00 17.50 10.73
C ASP A 136 -3.45 17.06 10.52
N VAL A 137 -4.22 17.81 9.72
CA VAL A 137 -5.62 17.46 9.42
C VAL A 137 -5.67 16.20 8.56
N GLU A 138 -4.85 16.14 7.52
CA GLU A 138 -4.74 14.94 6.66
C GLU A 138 -4.20 13.74 7.44
N MET A 139 -3.22 13.91 8.33
CA MET A 139 -2.73 12.83 9.21
C MET A 139 -3.80 12.34 10.18
N SER A 140 -4.54 13.24 10.83
CA SER A 140 -5.66 12.84 11.70
C SER A 140 -6.75 12.08 10.93
N ASN A 141 -7.05 12.51 9.70
CA ASN A 141 -8.01 11.83 8.85
C ASN A 141 -7.49 10.49 8.31
N PHE A 142 -6.18 10.37 8.08
CA PHE A 142 -5.51 9.10 7.77
C PHE A 142 -5.68 8.11 8.93
N GLY A 143 -5.44 8.51 10.18
CA GLY A 143 -5.66 7.65 11.36
C GLY A 143 -7.11 7.14 11.46
N LYS A 144 -8.10 8.04 11.34
CA LYS A 144 -9.53 7.67 11.32
C LYS A 144 -9.89 6.71 10.19
N LEU A 145 -9.29 6.89 9.02
CA LEU A 145 -9.47 5.97 7.91
C LEU A 145 -8.95 4.58 8.25
N LEU A 146 -7.76 4.47 8.86
CA LEU A 146 -7.21 3.17 9.24
C LEU A 146 -8.08 2.45 10.27
N GLU A 147 -8.55 3.16 11.29
CA GLU A 147 -9.48 2.62 12.30
C GLU A 147 -10.76 2.06 11.68
N GLU A 148 -11.43 2.86 10.85
CA GLU A 148 -12.67 2.45 10.19
C GLU A 148 -12.42 1.33 9.17
N TRP A 149 -11.27 1.33 8.50
CA TRP A 149 -10.92 0.29 7.53
C TRP A 149 -10.67 -1.05 8.22
N ARG A 150 -9.94 -1.07 9.34
CA ARG A 150 -9.71 -2.26 10.17
C ARG A 150 -11.03 -2.83 10.68
N SER A 151 -11.87 -1.99 11.28
CA SER A 151 -13.19 -2.43 11.76
C SER A 151 -14.02 -3.05 10.64
N ALA A 152 -14.04 -2.46 9.44
CA ALA A 152 -14.83 -2.98 8.33
C ALA A 152 -14.29 -4.31 7.75
N VAL A 153 -12.97 -4.53 7.71
CA VAL A 153 -12.42 -5.82 7.26
C VAL A 153 -12.66 -6.94 8.28
N GLU A 154 -12.65 -6.63 9.57
CA GLU A 154 -13.00 -7.58 10.63
C GLU A 154 -14.49 -7.94 10.60
N ASP A 155 -15.36 -6.93 10.51
CA ASP A 155 -16.81 -7.11 10.39
C ASP A 155 -17.19 -7.92 9.14
N GLU A 156 -16.55 -7.64 7.99
CA GLU A 156 -16.78 -8.41 6.76
C GLU A 156 -16.36 -9.87 6.93
N ALA A 157 -15.18 -10.11 7.52
CA ALA A 157 -14.66 -11.45 7.73
C ALA A 157 -15.52 -12.28 8.68
N GLU A 158 -15.99 -11.68 9.77
CA GLU A 158 -16.92 -12.35 10.70
C GLU A 158 -18.23 -12.73 10.01
N ARG A 159 -18.79 -11.82 9.21
CA ARG A 159 -20.08 -12.06 8.51
C ARG A 159 -19.99 -13.07 7.37
N THR A 160 -18.84 -13.17 6.71
CA THR A 160 -18.64 -14.07 5.56
C THR A 160 -17.90 -15.36 5.90
N GLU A 161 -17.48 -15.53 7.16
CA GLU A 161 -16.61 -16.62 7.63
C GLU A 161 -15.28 -16.72 6.86
N ASN A 162 -14.84 -15.61 6.27
CA ASN A 162 -13.55 -15.50 5.60
C ASN A 162 -12.44 -15.13 6.58
N ILE A 163 -11.19 -15.32 6.16
CA ILE A 163 -10.04 -14.74 6.86
C ILE A 163 -10.06 -13.22 6.63
N PRO A 164 -9.86 -12.37 7.67
CA PRO A 164 -9.73 -10.92 7.49
C PRO A 164 -8.68 -10.57 6.44
N LEU A 165 -8.99 -9.58 5.60
CA LEU A 165 -8.01 -9.04 4.66
C LEU A 165 -6.86 -8.40 5.47
N LEU A 166 -5.62 -8.67 5.04
CA LEU A 166 -4.46 -7.95 5.55
C LEU A 166 -4.59 -6.46 5.18
N LEU A 167 -4.25 -5.56 6.10
CA LEU A 167 -4.16 -4.13 5.84
C LEU A 167 -2.72 -3.67 6.02
N THR A 168 -2.20 -3.00 5.01
CA THR A 168 -0.86 -2.43 5.00
C THR A 168 -0.89 -1.01 4.46
N ALA A 169 0.20 -0.27 4.63
CA ALA A 169 0.34 1.04 4.00
C ALA A 169 1.79 1.28 3.59
N ALA A 170 1.99 1.91 2.44
CA ALA A 170 3.27 2.45 2.02
C ALA A 170 3.45 3.83 2.66
N VAL A 171 4.44 3.97 3.56
CA VAL A 171 4.64 5.17 4.38
C VAL A 171 6.04 5.73 4.22
N TYR A 172 6.19 7.01 4.57
CA TYR A 172 7.49 7.67 4.55
C TYR A 172 8.49 6.93 5.46
N TYR A 173 9.78 6.98 5.14
CA TYR A 173 10.82 6.26 5.87
C TYR A 173 11.01 6.70 7.34
N SER A 174 10.37 7.82 7.72
CA SER A 174 10.41 8.45 9.04
C SER A 174 8.97 8.73 9.48
N SER A 175 8.71 8.64 10.78
CA SER A 175 7.41 9.01 11.38
C SER A 175 7.09 10.50 11.26
N ASP A 176 8.10 11.33 10.99
CA ASP A 176 7.97 12.74 10.65
C ASP A 176 8.17 12.93 9.14
N TYR A 177 7.14 13.47 8.49
CA TYR A 177 7.16 13.91 7.09
C TYR A 177 7.01 15.43 7.03
N ASN A 178 8.11 16.14 6.79
CA ASN A 178 8.13 17.61 6.68
C ASN A 178 7.51 18.34 7.88
N SER A 179 7.90 17.96 9.10
CA SER A 179 7.38 18.51 10.36
C SER A 179 5.91 18.18 10.65
N VAL A 180 5.38 17.14 10.00
CA VAL A 180 4.05 16.59 10.23
C VAL A 180 4.22 15.14 10.67
N SER A 181 3.66 14.79 11.82
CA SER A 181 3.81 13.44 12.41
C SER A 181 2.72 12.49 11.93
N TYR A 182 3.10 11.26 11.58
CA TYR A 182 2.16 10.16 11.37
C TYR A 182 1.39 9.83 12.65
N PRO A 183 0.12 9.39 12.56
CA PRO A 183 -0.66 8.90 13.70
C PRO A 183 -0.20 7.49 14.08
N ILE A 184 0.94 7.40 14.78
CA ILE A 184 1.60 6.12 15.09
C ILE A 184 0.69 5.14 15.87
N PRO A 185 -0.08 5.55 16.90
CA PRO A 185 -0.99 4.64 17.59
C PRO A 185 -2.02 4.01 16.64
N GLU A 186 -2.65 4.82 15.80
CA GLU A 186 -3.64 4.35 14.83
C GLU A 186 -3.00 3.45 13.75
N VAL A 187 -1.74 3.70 13.38
CA VAL A 187 -0.98 2.83 12.48
C VAL A 187 -0.69 1.48 13.12
N GLU A 188 -0.18 1.46 14.36
CA GLU A 188 0.17 0.24 15.10
C GLU A 188 -1.04 -0.64 15.40
N GLU A 189 -2.17 -0.03 15.74
CA GLU A 189 -3.38 -0.77 16.11
C GLU A 189 -4.13 -1.34 14.89
N ASN A 190 -4.03 -0.69 13.72
CA ASN A 190 -4.93 -0.99 12.60
C ASN A 190 -4.26 -1.62 11.38
N LEU A 191 -2.93 -1.56 11.24
CA LEU A 191 -2.22 -2.19 10.13
C LEU A 191 -1.49 -3.46 10.58
N ASP A 192 -1.49 -4.48 9.72
CA ASP A 192 -0.70 -5.69 9.95
C ASP A 192 0.81 -5.39 9.86
N TRP A 193 1.21 -4.47 8.97
CA TRP A 193 2.52 -3.84 8.94
C TRP A 193 2.52 -2.60 8.02
N VAL A 194 3.63 -1.86 8.03
CA VAL A 194 3.90 -0.76 7.08
C VAL A 194 5.04 -1.11 6.12
N ASN A 195 4.93 -0.65 4.88
CA ASN A 195 5.99 -0.71 3.87
C ASN A 195 6.73 0.63 3.89
N LEU A 196 7.92 0.66 4.49
CA LEU A 196 8.74 1.88 4.56
C LEU A 196 9.35 2.20 3.19
N ILE A 197 9.06 3.38 2.65
CA ILE A 197 9.63 3.89 1.41
C ILE A 197 11.03 4.47 1.72
N ALA A 198 11.99 3.57 1.96
CA ALA A 198 13.37 3.84 2.36
C ALA A 198 14.34 4.01 1.17
N TYR A 199 13.89 4.74 0.16
CA TYR A 199 14.65 5.07 -1.05
C TYR A 199 14.23 6.46 -1.56
N ASP A 200 14.74 6.89 -2.72
CA ASP A 200 14.56 8.24 -3.27
C ASP A 200 15.10 9.37 -2.36
N PHE A 201 16.09 9.09 -1.51
CA PHE A 201 16.72 10.11 -0.65
C PHE A 201 17.48 11.19 -1.43
N TYR A 202 18.03 10.81 -2.59
CA TYR A 202 18.72 11.70 -3.52
C TYR A 202 18.27 11.36 -4.94
N GLY A 203 17.95 12.38 -5.74
CA GLY A 203 17.52 12.19 -7.12
C GLY A 203 17.47 13.49 -7.92
N SER A 204 16.42 14.29 -7.75
CA SER A 204 16.15 15.51 -8.53
C SER A 204 16.97 16.76 -8.13
N SER A 205 18.00 16.60 -7.29
CA SER A 205 18.83 17.69 -6.80
C SER A 205 20.13 17.82 -7.60
N THR A 206 20.76 19.00 -7.57
CA THR A 206 22.09 19.22 -8.16
C THR A 206 23.22 18.53 -7.39
N ILE A 207 22.92 18.00 -6.19
CA ILE A 207 23.84 17.30 -5.32
C ILE A 207 23.66 15.79 -5.54
N ILE A 208 24.75 15.12 -5.90
CA ILE A 208 24.79 13.66 -6.02
C ILE A 208 24.88 13.05 -4.62
N GLY A 209 24.02 12.09 -4.33
CA GLY A 209 24.07 11.32 -3.08
C GLY A 209 23.44 9.94 -3.23
N PRO A 210 23.57 9.07 -2.22
CA PRO A 210 23.10 7.70 -2.25
C PRO A 210 21.56 7.62 -2.12
N PRO A 211 20.83 7.09 -3.13
CA PRO A 211 19.36 7.17 -3.16
C PRO A 211 18.65 6.32 -2.11
N ALA A 212 19.33 5.32 -1.52
CA ALA A 212 18.79 4.41 -0.51
C ALA A 212 19.84 4.06 0.55
N ALA A 213 20.57 5.06 1.05
CA ALA A 213 21.60 4.85 2.06
C ALA A 213 21.01 4.29 3.37
N LEU A 214 21.56 3.18 3.84
CA LEU A 214 21.22 2.64 5.16
C LEU A 214 21.72 3.54 6.30
N PHE A 215 22.88 4.17 6.11
CA PHE A 215 23.53 5.02 7.11
C PHE A 215 23.94 6.37 6.52
N ASP A 216 23.80 7.42 7.32
CA ASP A 216 24.38 8.74 7.05
C ASP A 216 25.64 8.91 7.92
N PRO A 217 26.85 8.87 7.33
CA PRO A 217 28.09 8.91 8.09
C PRO A 217 28.35 10.30 8.73
N THR A 218 27.57 11.32 8.39
CA THR A 218 27.68 12.65 8.98
C THR A 218 26.91 12.79 10.29
N LYS A 219 26.02 11.84 10.60
CA LYS A 219 25.29 11.77 11.86
C LYS A 219 26.00 10.86 12.87
N PRO A 220 25.93 11.17 14.19
CA PRO A 220 26.48 10.29 15.22
C PRO A 220 25.91 8.87 15.11
N ALA A 221 26.73 7.86 15.42
CA ALA A 221 26.29 6.47 15.47
C ALA A 221 25.04 6.33 16.37
N GLY A 222 23.95 5.79 15.81
CA GLY A 222 22.66 5.62 16.50
C GLY A 222 21.53 6.53 16.01
N ILE A 223 21.81 7.54 15.17
CA ILE A 223 20.79 8.26 14.40
C ILE A 223 20.77 7.66 13.00
N ASN A 224 19.96 6.62 12.82
CA ASN A 224 19.74 6.02 11.50
C ASN A 224 19.08 7.05 10.57
N VAL A 225 19.31 6.93 9.26
CA VAL A 225 18.50 7.66 8.27
C VAL A 225 17.02 7.31 8.47
N LEU A 226 16.77 6.06 8.85
CA LEU A 226 15.49 5.51 9.26
C LEU A 226 15.26 5.74 10.76
N ASN A 227 14.63 6.85 11.15
CA ASN A 227 14.08 7.01 12.50
C ASN A 227 12.81 6.16 12.61
N ILE A 228 12.99 4.85 12.70
CA ILE A 228 11.92 3.90 13.02
C ILE A 228 11.95 3.80 14.53
N TYR A 229 10.99 4.42 15.20
CA TYR A 229 10.69 4.04 16.58
C TYR A 229 10.23 2.59 16.52
N SER A 230 10.97 1.70 17.17
CA SER A 230 10.58 0.31 17.32
C SER A 230 9.30 0.26 18.17
N CYS A 231 8.20 -0.20 17.58
CA CYS A 231 7.01 -0.67 18.28
C CYS A 231 7.30 -2.05 18.89
#